data_AF-A0A9C9NXE8-F1
#
_entry.id   AF-A0A9C9NXE8-F1
#
_cell.length_a   1.000
_cell.length_b   1.000
_cell.length_c   1.000
_cell.angle_alpha   90.00
_cell.angle_beta   90.00
_cell.angle_gamma   90.00
#
_symmetry.space_group_name_H-M   'P 1'
#
loop_
_entity.id
_entity.type
_entity.pdbx_description
1 polymer ?
#
loop_
_entity_poly.entity_id
_entity_poly.type
_entity_poly.pdbx_seq_one_letter_code
_entity_poly.pdbx_strand_id
1 'polypeptide(L)'
;MRKGSPFLEVFACALKEDYRFPILEVFAFLFALGTFVFVDLTAPYARNGEAFAYNLVSTLWGFPLFIFVVLILKNVAYGLGGDLDRGVIQTMFSYPLKRRQILTAKLLSALGIALLLFLGIQIFSLFLLARDTIVTYSGTVFLTSAAHLCSPALLLAGLVLLLTLLLKRGGLALVFGIVFYLAFAIISPLVSTIAYSTGSDLALKVWAVINPNLALQRYYMGASGFLFAEEIWAPTFSEVLLYLGAGYLVVAAIFTAAYLYFERRLGI
;
A
#
# COMPACT_ATOMS: atom_id res chain seq x y z
N MET A 1 13.98 -4.40 37.36
CA MET A 1 13.45 -4.11 36.01
C MET A 1 13.58 -5.37 35.16
N ARG A 2 12.47 -6.05 34.84
CA ARG A 2 12.49 -7.24 33.97
C ARG A 2 12.89 -6.77 32.57
N LYS A 3 14.04 -7.22 32.05
CA LYS A 3 14.43 -6.95 30.65
C LYS A 3 13.28 -7.38 29.74
N GLY A 4 12.89 -6.52 28.81
CA GLY A 4 11.89 -6.87 27.80
C GLY A 4 12.39 -8.07 27.00
N SER A 5 11.49 -8.80 26.32
CA SER A 5 11.97 -9.81 25.38
C SER A 5 12.88 -9.12 24.34
N PRO A 6 14.01 -9.72 23.92
CA PRO A 6 14.97 -9.03 23.05
C PRO A 6 14.34 -8.51 21.76
N PHE A 7 13.30 -9.19 21.27
CA PHE A 7 12.49 -8.75 20.13
C PHE A 7 11.80 -7.40 20.38
N LEU A 8 11.18 -7.21 21.56
CA LEU A 8 10.50 -5.97 21.91
C LEU A 8 11.48 -4.80 22.06
N GLU A 9 12.72 -5.07 22.49
CA GLU A 9 13.76 -4.04 22.56
C GLU A 9 14.17 -3.57 21.15
N VAL A 10 14.39 -4.51 20.22
CA VAL A 10 14.69 -4.17 18.81
C VAL A 10 13.51 -3.44 18.17
N PHE A 11 12.28 -3.90 18.43
CA PHE A 11 11.07 -3.27 17.93
C PHE A 11 10.89 -1.84 18.47
N ALA A 12 11.04 -1.64 19.79
CA ALA A 12 10.94 -0.33 20.42
C ALA A 12 12.02 0.64 19.92
N CYS A 13 13.23 0.14 19.65
CA CYS A 13 14.31 0.92 19.05
C CYS A 13 13.93 1.38 17.63
N ALA A 14 13.45 0.46 16.78
CA ALA A 14 12.99 0.78 15.42
C ALA A 14 11.84 1.79 15.44
N LEU A 15 10.89 1.63 16.36
CA LEU A 15 9.77 2.54 16.59
C LEU A 15 10.23 3.98 16.85
N LYS A 16 11.20 4.12 17.77
CA LYS A 16 11.74 5.42 18.17
C LYS A 16 12.52 6.09 17.04
N GLU A 17 13.14 5.29 16.18
CA GLU A 17 13.87 5.76 15.00
C GLU A 17 12.91 6.25 13.90
N ASP A 18 11.91 5.44 13.57
CA ASP A 18 11.00 5.70 12.44
C ASP A 18 10.03 6.86 12.72
N TYR A 19 9.55 6.97 13.96
CA TYR A 19 8.44 7.85 14.37
C TYR A 19 8.85 8.89 15.42
N ARG A 20 10.10 9.34 15.40
CA ARG A 20 10.56 10.42 16.28
C ARG A 20 9.74 11.69 16.04
N PHE A 21 9.36 12.37 17.13
CA PHE A 21 8.74 13.70 17.06
C PHE A 21 9.58 14.67 16.19
N PRO A 22 8.99 15.42 15.25
CA PRO A 22 7.55 15.58 14.98
C PRO A 22 7.00 14.73 13.81
N ILE A 23 7.72 13.69 13.38
CA ILE A 23 7.42 12.97 12.14
C ILE A 23 6.01 12.35 12.18
N LEU A 24 5.71 11.58 13.23
CA LEU A 24 4.43 10.87 13.37
C LEU A 24 3.24 11.85 13.37
N GLU A 25 3.38 12.96 14.10
CA GLU A 25 2.36 13.98 14.28
C GLU A 25 2.06 14.69 12.97
N VAL A 26 3.09 15.02 12.20
CA VAL A 26 2.94 15.62 10.87
C VAL A 26 2.20 14.66 9.93
N PHE A 27 2.56 13.37 9.92
CA PHE A 27 1.85 12.39 9.08
C PHE A 27 0.40 12.16 9.52
N ALA A 28 0.14 12.06 10.83
CA ALA A 28 -1.22 11.95 11.34
C ALA A 28 -2.08 13.17 10.97
N PHE A 29 -1.52 14.38 11.10
CA PHE A 29 -2.17 15.61 10.68
C PHE A 29 -2.45 15.63 9.17
N LEU A 30 -1.47 15.28 8.34
CA LEU A 30 -1.62 15.24 6.88
C LEU A 30 -2.63 14.19 6.43
N PHE A 31 -2.69 13.02 7.09
CA PHE A 31 -3.70 12.02 6.81
C PHE A 31 -5.10 12.55 7.12
N ALA A 32 -5.32 13.08 8.33
CA ALA A 32 -6.61 13.62 8.70
C ALA A 32 -7.05 14.77 7.77
N LEU A 33 -6.16 15.74 7.53
CA LEU A 33 -6.44 16.86 6.65
C LEU A 33 -6.71 16.40 5.21
N GLY A 34 -5.88 15.51 4.66
CA GLY A 34 -6.06 14.99 3.30
C GLY A 34 -7.39 14.28 3.13
N THR A 35 -7.79 13.48 4.11
CA THR A 35 -9.06 12.75 4.10
C THR A 35 -10.26 13.69 4.04
N PHE A 36 -10.29 14.77 4.83
CA PHE A 36 -11.44 15.70 4.85
C PHE A 36 -11.43 16.73 3.71
N VAL A 37 -10.26 17.11 3.19
CA VAL A 37 -10.15 18.10 2.10
C VAL A 37 -10.47 17.51 0.74
N PHE A 38 -10.09 16.24 0.49
CA PHE A 38 -10.19 15.63 -0.84
C PHE A 38 -11.36 14.65 -1.01
N VAL A 39 -12.19 14.45 0.02
CA VAL A 39 -13.39 13.62 -0.12
C VAL A 39 -14.38 14.27 -1.07
N ASP A 40 -14.87 13.51 -2.05
CA ASP A 40 -15.92 13.96 -2.95
C ASP A 40 -17.27 13.38 -2.51
N LEU A 41 -18.18 14.27 -2.09
CA LEU A 41 -19.55 13.93 -1.69
C LEU A 41 -20.58 14.30 -2.77
N THR A 42 -20.12 14.82 -3.90
CA THR A 42 -20.96 15.34 -4.99
C THR A 42 -21.12 14.37 -6.16
N ALA A 43 -20.59 13.14 -6.02
CA ALA A 43 -20.61 12.14 -7.07
C ALA A 43 -22.04 11.87 -7.60
N PRO A 44 -22.22 11.69 -8.93
CA PRO A 44 -23.53 11.59 -9.58
C PRO A 44 -24.29 10.28 -9.32
N TYR A 45 -23.77 9.43 -8.43
CA TYR A 45 -24.38 8.15 -8.09
C TYR A 45 -25.47 8.32 -7.03
N ALA A 46 -26.45 7.43 -7.05
CA ALA A 46 -27.43 7.36 -5.96
C ALA A 46 -26.67 7.20 -4.64
N ARG A 47 -26.89 8.11 -3.67
CA ARG A 47 -26.22 8.13 -2.35
C ARG A 47 -26.34 6.82 -1.55
N ASN A 48 -27.22 5.92 -1.98
CA ASN A 48 -27.56 4.67 -1.33
C ASN A 48 -27.20 3.45 -2.21
N GLY A 49 -26.07 3.46 -2.91
CA GLY A 49 -25.64 2.34 -3.76
C GLY A 49 -24.20 1.89 -3.50
N GLU A 50 -23.87 0.66 -3.87
CA GLU A 50 -22.52 0.11 -3.77
C GLU A 50 -21.48 0.93 -4.56
N ALA A 51 -21.89 1.48 -5.72
CA ALA A 51 -21.04 2.37 -6.51
C ALA A 51 -20.69 3.67 -5.78
N PHE A 52 -21.63 4.22 -4.99
CA PHE A 52 -21.36 5.38 -4.15
C PHE A 52 -20.40 5.04 -3.01
N ALA A 53 -20.58 3.88 -2.35
CA ALA A 53 -19.65 3.40 -1.33
C ALA A 53 -18.23 3.20 -1.89
N TYR A 54 -18.12 2.60 -3.09
CA TYR A 54 -16.84 2.45 -3.80
C TYR A 54 -16.17 3.80 -4.07
N ASN A 55 -16.93 4.75 -4.62
CA ASN A 55 -16.41 6.06 -4.99
C ASN A 55 -15.99 6.87 -3.75
N LEU A 56 -16.79 6.83 -2.68
CA LEU A 56 -16.48 7.48 -1.42
C LEU A 56 -15.15 6.98 -0.84
N VAL A 57 -14.95 5.66 -0.76
CA VAL A 57 -13.69 5.10 -0.28
C VAL A 57 -12.53 5.49 -1.20
N SER A 58 -12.73 5.41 -2.52
CA SER A 58 -11.65 5.68 -3.48
C SER A 58 -11.18 7.13 -3.49
N THR A 59 -12.09 8.09 -3.31
CA THR A 59 -11.76 9.54 -3.24
C THR A 59 -11.11 9.88 -1.90
N LEU A 60 -11.69 9.36 -0.82
CA LEU A 60 -11.19 9.54 0.54
C LEU A 60 -9.76 8.98 0.71
N TRP A 61 -9.45 7.87 0.03
CA TRP A 61 -8.13 7.26 0.08
C TRP A 61 -7.12 7.91 -0.86
N GLY A 62 -7.53 8.61 -1.92
CA GLY A 62 -6.65 9.06 -3.01
C GLY A 62 -5.38 9.79 -2.55
N PHE A 63 -5.51 11.01 -2.04
CA PHE A 63 -4.35 11.81 -1.59
C PHE A 63 -3.69 11.25 -0.31
N PRO A 64 -4.45 10.82 0.72
CA PRO A 64 -3.85 10.19 1.91
C PRO A 64 -3.02 8.94 1.58
N LEU A 65 -3.42 8.14 0.59
CA LEU A 65 -2.68 6.95 0.15
C LEU A 65 -1.31 7.33 -0.43
N PHE A 66 -1.21 8.43 -1.17
CA PHE A 66 0.10 8.92 -1.65
C PHE A 66 1.04 9.21 -0.47
N ILE A 67 0.56 9.96 0.53
CA ILE A 67 1.33 10.27 1.74
C ILE A 67 1.74 8.98 2.46
N PHE A 68 0.83 8.00 2.54
CA PHE A 68 1.05 6.71 3.18
C PHE A 68 2.12 5.89 2.46
N VAL A 69 2.09 5.85 1.13
CA VAL A 69 3.12 5.20 0.32
C VAL A 69 4.47 5.85 0.58
N VAL A 70 4.57 7.18 0.54
CA VAL A 70 5.83 7.90 0.80
C VAL A 70 6.39 7.58 2.18
N LEU A 71 5.53 7.54 3.22
CA LEU A 71 5.92 7.18 4.57
C LEU A 71 6.50 5.76 4.64
N ILE A 72 5.82 4.77 4.05
CA ILE A 72 6.30 3.38 4.04
C ILE A 72 7.62 3.28 3.28
N LEU A 73 7.71 3.90 2.10
CA LEU A 73 8.93 3.89 1.31
C LEU A 73 10.10 4.48 2.09
N LYS A 74 9.89 5.63 2.76
CA LYS A 74 10.90 6.25 3.63
C LYS A 74 11.28 5.31 4.78
N ASN A 75 10.32 4.71 5.48
CA ASN A 75 10.62 3.88 6.65
C ASN A 75 11.34 2.58 6.26
N VAL A 76 10.92 1.92 5.18
CA VAL A 76 11.58 0.71 4.68
C VAL A 76 12.99 1.03 4.17
N ALA A 77 13.14 2.06 3.34
CA ALA A 77 14.41 2.39 2.71
C ALA A 77 15.42 3.00 3.69
N TYR A 78 15.02 3.97 4.52
CA TYR A 78 15.93 4.59 5.48
C TYR A 78 16.08 3.79 6.78
N GLY A 79 15.02 3.16 7.28
CA GLY A 79 15.09 2.38 8.52
C GLY A 79 15.94 1.12 8.34
N LEU A 80 15.62 0.28 7.36
CA LEU A 80 16.41 -0.94 7.11
C LEU A 80 17.65 -0.66 6.25
N GLY A 81 17.51 0.11 5.17
CA GLY A 81 18.61 0.38 4.26
C GLY A 81 19.71 1.23 4.87
N GLY A 82 19.35 2.19 5.74
CA GLY A 82 20.33 2.97 6.51
C GLY A 82 21.16 2.10 7.47
N ASP A 83 20.54 1.10 8.10
CA ASP A 83 21.25 0.14 8.95
C ASP A 83 22.19 -0.77 8.16
N LEU A 84 21.82 -1.12 6.92
CA LEU A 84 22.68 -1.86 6.00
C LEU A 84 23.86 -1.01 5.53
N ASP A 85 23.61 0.24 5.13
CA ASP A 85 24.62 1.19 4.67
C ASP A 85 25.69 1.47 5.75
N ARG A 86 25.25 1.64 6.99
CA ARG A 86 26.12 1.97 8.13
C ARG A 86 26.74 0.73 8.80
N GLY A 87 26.35 -0.48 8.37
CA GLY A 87 26.80 -1.74 8.98
C GLY A 87 26.24 -2.03 10.38
N VAL A 88 25.28 -1.23 10.87
CA VAL A 88 24.62 -1.41 12.18
C VAL A 88 23.88 -2.76 12.25
N ILE A 89 23.45 -3.30 11.11
CA ILE A 89 22.82 -4.62 11.07
C ILE A 89 23.70 -5.73 11.68
N GLN A 90 25.03 -5.61 11.59
CA GLN A 90 25.97 -6.59 12.13
C GLN A 90 25.97 -6.60 13.65
N THR A 91 25.79 -5.44 14.29
CA THR A 91 25.65 -5.36 15.75
C THR A 91 24.29 -5.86 16.21
N MET A 92 23.24 -5.73 15.39
CA MET A 92 21.95 -6.35 15.69
C MET A 92 22.00 -7.89 15.59
N PHE A 93 22.85 -8.45 14.72
CA PHE A 93 23.01 -9.91 14.61
C PHE A 93 23.74 -10.57 15.79
N SER A 94 24.39 -9.80 16.67
CA SER A 94 24.98 -10.34 17.90
C SER A 94 23.94 -10.55 19.01
N TYR A 95 22.72 -10.00 18.87
CA TYR A 95 21.62 -10.28 19.78
C TYR A 95 21.17 -11.74 19.64
N PRO A 96 20.64 -12.36 20.72
CA PRO A 96 20.14 -13.73 20.71
C PRO A 96 18.77 -13.84 20.02
N LEU A 97 18.68 -13.37 18.77
CA LEU A 97 17.48 -13.36 17.94
C LEU A 97 17.76 -13.99 16.58
N LYS A 98 16.75 -14.66 16.00
CA LYS A 98 16.85 -15.14 14.63
C LYS A 98 16.87 -13.95 13.68
N ARG A 99 17.66 -14.00 12.59
CA ARG A 99 17.72 -12.93 11.57
C ARG A 99 16.33 -12.52 11.07
N ARG A 100 15.46 -13.50 10.78
CA ARG A 100 14.06 -13.24 10.38
C ARG A 100 13.28 -12.40 11.40
N GLN A 101 13.54 -12.58 12.70
CA GLN A 101 12.85 -11.83 13.76
C GLN A 101 13.27 -10.35 13.79
N ILE A 102 14.55 -10.07 13.49
CA ILE A 102 15.03 -8.68 13.37
C ILE A 102 14.34 -8.00 12.18
N LEU A 103 14.26 -8.69 11.03
CA LEU A 103 13.54 -8.17 9.87
C LEU A 103 12.05 -7.96 10.16
N THR A 104 11.38 -8.91 10.82
CA THR A 104 9.98 -8.73 11.23
C THR A 104 9.79 -7.54 12.15
N ALA A 105 10.70 -7.29 13.10
CA ALA A 105 10.59 -6.15 14.00
C ALA A 105 10.68 -4.82 13.22
N LYS A 106 11.66 -4.71 12.31
CA LYS A 106 11.84 -3.54 11.45
C LYS A 106 10.65 -3.35 10.49
N LEU A 107 10.16 -4.40 9.86
CA LEU A 107 8.99 -4.30 8.97
C LEU A 107 7.69 -3.99 9.72
N LEU A 108 7.52 -4.53 10.93
CA LEU A 108 6.36 -4.22 11.76
C LEU A 108 6.37 -2.73 12.16
N SER A 109 7.54 -2.17 12.46
CA SER A 109 7.69 -0.73 12.70
C SER A 109 7.42 0.06 11.43
N ALA A 110 8.12 -0.25 10.35
CA ALA A 110 8.10 0.54 9.12
C ALA A 110 6.74 0.54 8.41
N LEU A 111 6.08 -0.63 8.36
CA LEU A 111 4.84 -0.85 7.62
C LEU A 111 3.64 -1.01 8.56
N GLY A 112 3.75 -1.87 9.58
CA GLY A 112 2.63 -2.21 10.45
C GLY A 112 2.05 -0.99 11.19
N ILE A 113 2.90 -0.14 11.76
CA ILE A 113 2.46 1.03 12.52
C ILE A 113 1.89 2.12 11.61
N ALA A 114 2.54 2.37 10.48
CA ALA A 114 2.02 3.27 9.45
C ALA A 114 0.64 2.80 8.97
N LEU A 115 0.47 1.50 8.75
CA LEU A 115 -0.78 0.91 8.28
C LEU A 115 -1.88 1.02 9.33
N LEU A 116 -1.58 0.76 10.61
CA LEU A 116 -2.53 0.93 11.70
C LEU A 116 -2.97 2.39 11.84
N LEU A 117 -2.03 3.33 11.78
CA LEU A 117 -2.34 4.76 11.84
C LEU A 117 -3.22 5.18 10.66
N PHE A 118 -2.84 4.78 9.45
CA PHE A 118 -3.56 5.12 8.23
C PHE A 118 -4.98 4.55 8.25
N LEU A 119 -5.13 3.24 8.46
CA LEU A 119 -6.45 2.59 8.52
C LEU A 119 -7.31 3.15 9.65
N GLY A 120 -6.74 3.42 10.82
CA GLY A 120 -7.45 4.01 11.94
C GLY A 120 -8.07 5.36 11.56
N ILE A 121 -7.29 6.25 10.96
CA ILE A 121 -7.77 7.57 10.51
C ILE A 121 -8.81 7.43 9.40
N GLN A 122 -8.56 6.59 8.38
CA GLN A 122 -9.49 6.45 7.26
C GLN A 122 -10.83 5.85 7.67
N ILE A 123 -10.82 4.78 8.46
CA ILE A 123 -12.05 4.14 8.96
C ILE A 123 -12.82 5.10 9.86
N PHE A 124 -12.14 5.80 10.78
CA PHE A 124 -12.78 6.78 11.65
C PHE A 124 -13.44 7.91 10.85
N SER A 125 -12.73 8.43 9.85
CA SER A 125 -13.25 9.50 8.99
C SER A 125 -14.42 9.05 8.13
N LEU A 126 -14.37 7.83 7.60
CA LEU A 126 -15.49 7.21 6.91
C LEU A 126 -16.73 7.17 7.83
N PHE A 127 -16.59 6.68 9.07
CA PHE A 127 -17.70 6.64 10.03
C PHE A 127 -18.27 8.03 10.37
N LEU A 128 -17.43 9.07 10.38
CA LEU A 128 -17.90 10.45 10.58
C LEU A 128 -18.67 11.01 9.38
N LEU A 129 -18.24 10.67 8.16
CA LEU A 129 -18.78 11.26 6.93
C LEU A 129 -20.05 10.56 6.43
N ALA A 130 -20.09 9.22 6.47
CA ALA A 130 -21.15 8.44 5.83
C ALA A 130 -21.44 7.13 6.57
N ARG A 131 -21.79 7.23 7.86
CA ARG A 131 -22.08 6.07 8.73
C ARG A 131 -23.08 5.09 8.11
N ASP A 132 -24.20 5.59 7.59
CA ASP A 132 -25.30 4.75 7.10
C ASP A 132 -24.88 3.93 5.88
N THR A 133 -24.09 4.53 4.98
CA THR A 133 -23.53 3.86 3.80
C THR A 133 -22.56 2.75 4.20
N ILE A 134 -21.72 2.97 5.21
CA ILE A 134 -20.71 2.00 5.66
C ILE A 134 -21.34 0.78 6.33
N VAL A 135 -22.34 1.00 7.18
CA VAL A 135 -23.04 -0.09 7.85
C VAL A 135 -23.79 -0.96 6.83
N THR A 136 -24.39 -0.33 5.83
CA THR A 136 -25.15 -1.01 4.77
C THR A 136 -24.24 -1.75 3.78
N TYR A 137 -23.13 -1.13 3.37
CA TYR A 137 -22.21 -1.63 2.33
C TYR A 137 -20.81 -1.95 2.86
N SER A 138 -20.74 -2.57 4.04
CA SER A 138 -19.47 -2.90 4.71
C SER A 138 -18.56 -3.78 3.84
N GLY A 139 -19.12 -4.75 3.11
CA GLY A 139 -18.38 -5.61 2.19
C GLY A 139 -17.64 -4.81 1.12
N THR A 140 -18.31 -3.86 0.46
CA THR A 140 -17.70 -2.99 -0.55
C THR A 140 -16.60 -2.12 0.06
N VAL A 141 -16.82 -1.57 1.27
CA VAL A 141 -15.82 -0.73 1.96
C VAL A 141 -14.55 -1.52 2.28
N PHE A 142 -14.67 -2.75 2.80
CA PHE A 142 -13.51 -3.58 3.08
C PHE A 142 -12.80 -4.05 1.81
N LEU A 143 -13.56 -4.43 0.78
CA LEU A 143 -13.01 -4.91 -0.48
C LEU A 143 -12.22 -3.81 -1.21
N THR A 144 -12.76 -2.60 -1.24
CA THR A 144 -12.10 -1.42 -1.82
C THR A 144 -10.85 -1.03 -1.05
N SER A 145 -10.95 -0.98 0.28
CA SER A 145 -9.80 -0.75 1.16
C SER A 145 -8.68 -1.77 0.91
N ALA A 146 -9.02 -3.05 0.78
CA ALA A 146 -8.06 -4.12 0.51
C ALA A 146 -7.37 -3.93 -0.86
N ALA A 147 -8.12 -3.57 -1.90
CA ALA A 147 -7.53 -3.34 -3.22
C ALA A 147 -6.56 -2.15 -3.25
N HIS A 148 -6.91 -1.04 -2.60
CA HIS A 148 -6.02 0.13 -2.46
C HIS A 148 -4.75 -0.20 -1.65
N LEU A 149 -4.85 -1.05 -0.63
CA LEU A 149 -3.67 -1.53 0.11
C LEU A 149 -2.78 -2.46 -0.73
N CYS A 150 -3.37 -3.36 -1.51
CA CYS A 150 -2.64 -4.32 -2.33
C CYS A 150 -1.69 -3.61 -3.31
N SER A 151 -2.21 -2.65 -4.06
CA SER A 151 -1.46 -1.88 -5.05
C SER A 151 -2.00 -0.46 -5.13
N PRO A 152 -1.12 0.56 -5.07
CA PRO A 152 0.33 0.47 -5.18
C PRO A 152 1.08 0.22 -3.84
N ALA A 153 0.42 0.31 -2.68
CA ALA A 153 1.14 0.44 -1.40
C ALA A 153 2.00 -0.77 -1.00
N LEU A 154 1.38 -1.94 -0.78
CA LEU A 154 2.12 -3.13 -0.33
C LEU A 154 3.07 -3.66 -1.39
N LEU A 155 2.67 -3.59 -2.66
CA LEU A 155 3.52 -3.98 -3.79
C LEU A 155 4.82 -3.17 -3.82
N LEU A 156 4.73 -1.83 -3.77
CA LEU A 156 5.90 -0.97 -3.76
C LEU A 156 6.75 -1.15 -2.50
N ALA A 157 6.12 -1.33 -1.34
CA ALA A 157 6.84 -1.62 -0.09
C ALA A 157 7.69 -2.90 -0.21
N GLY A 158 7.12 -3.97 -0.78
CA GLY A 158 7.83 -5.23 -1.03
C GLY A 158 8.97 -5.07 -2.04
N LEU A 159 8.74 -4.35 -3.15
CA LEU A 159 9.76 -4.09 -4.15
C LEU A 159 10.93 -3.26 -3.59
N VAL A 160 10.62 -2.19 -2.86
CA VAL A 160 11.65 -1.34 -2.23
C VAL A 160 12.39 -2.09 -1.15
N LEU A 161 11.73 -2.93 -0.36
CA LEU A 161 12.40 -3.83 0.57
C LEU A 161 13.42 -4.69 -0.16
N LEU A 162 13.01 -5.40 -1.22
CA LEU A 162 13.89 -6.28 -1.99
C LEU A 162 15.08 -5.51 -2.58
N LEU A 163 14.83 -4.34 -3.19
CA LEU A 163 15.88 -3.46 -3.71
C LEU A 163 16.84 -2.98 -2.62
N THR A 164 16.31 -2.63 -1.46
CA THR A 164 17.12 -2.21 -0.30
C THR A 164 18.06 -3.33 0.13
N LEU A 165 17.58 -4.58 0.16
CA LEU A 165 18.41 -5.74 0.49
C LEU A 165 19.48 -6.04 -0.57
N LEU A 166 19.15 -5.89 -1.86
CA LEU A 166 20.07 -6.15 -2.97
C LEU A 166 21.15 -5.08 -3.11
N LEU A 167 20.75 -3.81 -3.08
CA LEU A 167 21.64 -2.68 -3.28
C LEU A 167 22.45 -2.38 -2.01
N LYS A 168 21.98 -2.84 -0.85
CA LYS A 168 22.48 -2.49 0.49
C LYS A 168 22.59 -0.98 0.70
N ARG A 169 21.79 -0.20 -0.05
CA ARG A 169 21.78 1.26 -0.08
C ARG A 169 20.36 1.80 0.05
N GLY A 170 20.04 2.41 1.18
CA GLY A 170 18.71 2.95 1.47
C GLY A 170 18.32 4.10 0.54
N GLY A 171 19.24 5.04 0.30
CA GLY A 171 18.97 6.21 -0.54
C GLY A 171 18.60 5.85 -1.98
N LEU A 172 19.33 4.91 -2.61
CA LEU A 172 19.03 4.47 -3.98
C LEU A 172 17.70 3.71 -4.05
N ALA A 173 17.43 2.83 -3.08
CA ALA A 173 16.18 2.08 -3.04
C ALA A 173 14.95 3.01 -2.91
N LEU A 174 15.08 4.10 -2.16
CA LEU A 174 14.02 5.11 -2.06
C LEU A 174 13.76 5.80 -3.41
N VAL A 175 14.82 6.22 -4.12
CA VAL A 175 14.69 6.86 -5.43
C VAL A 175 13.96 5.93 -6.40
N PHE A 176 14.35 4.65 -6.46
CA PHE A 176 13.64 3.66 -7.27
C PHE A 176 12.18 3.51 -6.85
N GLY A 177 11.88 3.48 -5.55
CA GLY A 177 10.51 3.43 -5.05
C GLY A 177 9.64 4.57 -5.53
N ILE A 178 10.15 5.80 -5.46
CA ILE A 178 9.45 7.00 -5.93
C ILE A 178 9.26 6.96 -7.46
N VAL A 179 10.30 6.57 -8.20
CA VAL A 179 10.22 6.42 -9.66
C VAL A 179 9.18 5.38 -10.05
N PHE A 180 9.14 4.22 -9.36
CA PHE A 180 8.11 3.22 -9.60
C PHE A 180 6.71 3.75 -9.27
N TYR A 181 6.52 4.43 -8.15
CA TYR A 181 5.22 5.03 -7.82
C TYR A 181 4.72 5.96 -8.94
N LEU A 182 5.58 6.86 -9.44
CA LEU A 182 5.24 7.76 -10.54
C LEU A 182 5.01 6.99 -11.85
N ALA A 183 5.81 5.96 -12.13
CA ALA A 183 5.63 5.12 -13.30
C ALA A 183 4.27 4.42 -13.29
N PHE A 184 3.80 3.91 -12.13
CA PHE A 184 2.47 3.31 -12.00
C PHE A 184 1.35 4.30 -12.34
N ALA A 185 1.49 5.56 -11.89
CA ALA A 185 0.53 6.61 -12.21
C ALA A 185 0.46 6.93 -13.70
N ILE A 186 1.56 6.78 -14.44
CA ILE A 186 1.63 6.99 -15.90
C ILE A 186 1.19 5.74 -16.68
N ILE A 187 1.55 4.54 -16.22
CA ILE A 187 1.23 3.29 -16.91
C ILE A 187 -0.28 3.02 -16.88
N SER A 188 -0.96 3.29 -15.76
CA SER A 188 -2.40 3.03 -15.64
C SER A 188 -3.27 3.70 -16.73
N PRO A 189 -3.12 5.01 -17.03
CA PRO A 189 -3.83 5.63 -18.14
C PRO A 189 -3.35 5.14 -19.51
N LEU A 190 -2.05 4.86 -19.69
CA LEU A 190 -1.52 4.31 -20.96
C LEU A 190 -2.09 2.93 -21.29
N VAL A 191 -2.20 2.04 -20.30
CA VAL A 191 -2.84 0.72 -20.49
C VAL A 191 -4.30 0.92 -20.91
N SER A 192 -4.99 1.87 -20.30
CA SER A 192 -6.38 2.17 -20.62
C SER A 192 -6.51 2.68 -22.06
N THR A 193 -5.67 3.61 -22.50
CA THR A 193 -5.71 4.13 -23.89
C THR A 193 -5.38 3.05 -24.92
N ILE A 194 -4.40 2.18 -24.65
CA ILE A 194 -4.05 1.06 -25.54
C ILE A 194 -5.26 0.12 -25.69
N ALA A 195 -5.89 -0.27 -24.58
CA ALA A 195 -7.06 -1.15 -24.60
C ALA A 195 -8.20 -0.57 -25.44
N TYR A 196 -8.50 0.73 -25.27
CA TYR A 196 -9.52 1.41 -26.07
C TYR A 196 -9.16 1.54 -27.55
N SER A 197 -7.90 1.86 -27.87
CA SER A 197 -7.47 2.00 -29.26
C SER A 197 -7.44 0.67 -30.03
N THR A 198 -7.19 -0.44 -29.33
CA THR A 198 -7.09 -1.78 -29.93
C THR A 198 -8.39 -2.56 -29.84
N GLY A 199 -9.38 -2.10 -29.06
CA GLY A 199 -10.60 -2.83 -28.78
C GLY A 199 -10.37 -4.13 -27.98
N SER A 200 -9.21 -4.29 -27.34
CA SER A 200 -8.82 -5.52 -26.64
C SER A 200 -8.77 -5.33 -25.13
N ASP A 201 -9.41 -6.24 -24.39
CA ASP A 201 -9.44 -6.24 -22.93
C ASP A 201 -8.16 -6.83 -22.29
N LEU A 202 -7.28 -7.45 -23.09
CA LEU A 202 -6.11 -8.17 -22.59
C LEU A 202 -5.17 -7.28 -21.78
N ALA A 203 -4.92 -6.05 -22.26
CA ALA A 203 -4.04 -5.11 -21.56
C ALA A 203 -4.61 -4.73 -20.18
N LEU A 204 -5.93 -4.55 -20.08
CA LEU A 204 -6.62 -4.26 -18.81
C LEU A 204 -6.56 -5.46 -17.86
N LYS A 205 -6.80 -6.68 -18.36
CA LYS A 205 -6.75 -7.91 -17.56
C LYS A 205 -5.36 -8.19 -17.01
N VAL A 206 -4.31 -7.97 -17.80
CA VAL A 206 -2.92 -8.12 -17.34
C VAL A 206 -2.60 -7.08 -16.26
N TRP A 207 -2.99 -5.82 -16.49
CA TRP A 207 -2.77 -4.76 -15.51
C TRP A 207 -3.58 -4.96 -14.23
N ALA A 208 -4.77 -5.56 -14.30
CA ALA A 208 -5.62 -5.85 -13.15
C ALA A 208 -4.99 -6.86 -12.17
N VAL A 209 -4.04 -7.70 -12.61
CA VAL A 209 -3.26 -8.57 -11.71
C VAL A 209 -2.31 -7.74 -10.84
N ILE A 210 -1.75 -6.66 -11.40
CA ILE A 210 -0.80 -5.77 -10.71
C ILE A 210 -1.55 -4.71 -9.89
N ASN A 211 -2.64 -4.19 -10.44
CA ASN A 211 -3.50 -3.19 -9.82
C ASN A 211 -4.95 -3.69 -9.78
N PRO A 212 -5.33 -4.48 -8.75
CA PRO A 212 -6.67 -5.06 -8.66
C PRO A 212 -7.77 -4.02 -8.46
N ASN A 213 -7.41 -2.79 -8.04
CA ASN A 213 -8.38 -1.71 -7.97
C ASN A 213 -8.96 -1.36 -9.35
N LEU A 214 -8.23 -1.63 -10.45
CA LEU A 214 -8.78 -1.48 -11.80
C LEU A 214 -10.00 -2.40 -12.02
N ALA A 215 -9.93 -3.67 -11.59
CA ALA A 215 -11.05 -4.60 -11.74
C ALA A 215 -12.26 -4.15 -10.93
N LEU A 216 -12.06 -3.66 -9.70
CA LEU A 216 -13.12 -3.11 -8.87
C LEU A 216 -13.73 -1.85 -9.47
N GLN A 217 -12.91 -0.95 -10.00
CA GLN A 217 -13.38 0.25 -10.68
C GLN A 217 -14.31 -0.11 -11.84
N ARG A 218 -13.93 -1.10 -12.65
CA ARG A 218 -14.76 -1.58 -13.75
C ARG A 218 -16.05 -2.25 -13.27
N TYR A 219 -16.00 -3.03 -12.21
CA TYR A 219 -17.19 -3.68 -11.64
C TYR A 219 -18.20 -2.67 -11.07
N TYR A 220 -17.75 -1.67 -10.31
CA TYR A 220 -18.64 -0.74 -9.61
C TYR A 220 -19.00 0.53 -10.41
N MET A 221 -18.12 1.00 -11.29
CA MET A 221 -18.29 2.24 -12.04
C MET A 221 -18.38 2.04 -13.55
N GLY A 222 -18.10 0.83 -14.07
CA GLY A 222 -18.07 0.58 -15.51
C GLY A 222 -16.97 1.37 -16.23
N ALA A 223 -17.25 1.81 -17.46
CA ALA A 223 -16.34 2.63 -18.27
C ALA A 223 -16.39 4.14 -17.97
N SER A 224 -17.06 4.57 -16.88
CA SER A 224 -17.44 5.97 -16.61
C SER A 224 -16.28 6.97 -16.41
N GLY A 225 -15.03 6.57 -16.64
CA GLY A 225 -13.83 7.42 -16.57
C GLY A 225 -13.36 8.00 -17.90
N PHE A 226 -13.89 7.56 -19.04
CA PHE A 226 -13.53 8.10 -20.36
C PHE A 226 -14.78 8.53 -21.13
N LEU A 227 -14.86 9.82 -21.47
CA LEU A 227 -15.85 10.33 -22.41
C LEU A 227 -15.69 9.55 -23.72
N PHE A 228 -16.77 8.90 -24.19
CA PHE A 228 -16.85 8.09 -25.41
C PHE A 228 -16.23 6.68 -25.38
N ALA A 229 -15.86 6.14 -24.22
CA ALA A 229 -15.41 4.76 -24.13
C ALA A 229 -16.58 3.77 -24.13
N GLU A 230 -16.63 2.88 -25.13
CA GLU A 230 -17.45 1.66 -25.05
C GLU A 230 -16.94 0.76 -23.93
N GLU A 231 -17.84 -0.01 -23.32
CA GLU A 231 -17.50 -0.94 -22.25
C GLU A 231 -16.76 -2.17 -22.82
N ILE A 232 -15.42 -2.08 -22.88
CA ILE A 232 -14.57 -3.15 -23.40
C ILE A 232 -14.44 -4.34 -22.44
N TRP A 233 -14.59 -4.10 -21.13
CA TRP A 233 -14.42 -5.13 -20.11
C TRP A 233 -15.31 -4.86 -18.89
N ALA A 234 -16.20 -5.82 -18.62
CA ALA A 234 -17.09 -5.85 -17.47
C ALA A 234 -16.78 -7.11 -16.64
N PRO A 235 -15.87 -7.03 -15.65
CA PRO A 235 -15.54 -8.18 -14.82
C PRO A 235 -16.71 -8.59 -13.94
N THR A 236 -16.89 -9.89 -13.73
CA THR A 236 -17.83 -10.40 -12.72
C THR A 236 -17.24 -10.27 -11.31
N PHE A 237 -18.08 -10.31 -10.28
CA PHE A 237 -17.62 -10.24 -8.88
C PHE A 237 -16.57 -11.32 -8.55
N SER A 238 -16.77 -12.55 -9.04
CA SER A 238 -15.82 -13.65 -8.85
C SER A 238 -14.46 -13.36 -9.50
N GLU A 239 -14.45 -12.77 -10.70
CA GLU A 239 -13.21 -12.36 -11.36
C GLU A 239 -12.49 -11.27 -10.58
N VAL A 240 -13.22 -10.28 -10.04
CA VAL A 240 -12.64 -9.24 -9.19
C VAL A 240 -11.93 -9.85 -7.97
N LEU A 241 -12.56 -10.81 -7.30
CA LEU A 241 -11.92 -11.52 -6.18
C LEU A 241 -10.67 -12.30 -6.60
N LEU A 242 -10.68 -12.90 -7.79
CA LEU A 242 -9.51 -13.59 -8.35
C LEU A 242 -8.36 -12.63 -8.63
N TYR A 243 -8.63 -11.47 -9.24
CA TYR A 243 -7.61 -10.44 -9.48
C TYR A 243 -7.03 -9.89 -8.17
N LEU A 244 -7.88 -9.63 -7.17
CA LEU A 244 -7.43 -9.20 -5.86
C LEU A 244 -6.58 -10.26 -5.17
N GLY A 245 -7.03 -11.52 -5.17
CA GLY A 245 -6.28 -12.66 -4.64
C GLY A 245 -4.93 -12.84 -5.34
N ALA A 246 -4.91 -12.76 -6.68
CA ALA A 246 -3.68 -12.82 -7.47
C ALA A 246 -2.71 -11.69 -7.13
N GLY A 247 -3.19 -10.46 -6.98
CA GLY A 247 -2.39 -9.32 -6.55
C GLY A 247 -1.73 -9.56 -5.19
N TYR A 248 -2.50 -10.03 -4.20
CA TYR A 248 -1.95 -10.36 -2.88
C TYR A 248 -0.97 -11.54 -2.92
N LEU A 249 -1.17 -12.53 -3.78
CA LEU A 249 -0.20 -13.61 -3.98
C LEU A 249 1.13 -13.09 -4.53
N VAL A 250 1.09 -12.15 -5.48
CA VAL A 250 2.30 -11.48 -6.00
C VAL A 250 3.02 -10.72 -4.89
N VAL A 251 2.29 -9.92 -4.11
CA VAL A 251 2.84 -9.19 -2.96
C VAL A 251 3.48 -10.16 -1.95
N ALA A 252 2.77 -11.24 -1.59
CA ALA A 252 3.27 -12.25 -0.66
C ALA A 252 4.54 -12.95 -1.18
N ALA A 253 4.60 -13.24 -2.49
CA ALA A 253 5.78 -13.82 -3.12
C ALA A 253 7.00 -12.89 -3.03
N ILE A 254 6.81 -11.59 -3.27
CA ILE A 254 7.88 -10.57 -3.18
C ILE A 254 8.40 -10.46 -1.74
N PHE A 255 7.51 -10.33 -0.75
CA PHE A 255 7.93 -10.30 0.66
C PHE A 255 8.64 -11.60 1.05
N THR A 256 8.13 -12.76 0.64
CA THR A 256 8.76 -14.06 0.91
C THR A 256 10.17 -14.13 0.31
N ALA A 257 10.35 -13.66 -0.92
CA ALA A 257 11.65 -13.59 -1.57
C ALA A 257 12.62 -12.68 -0.78
N ALA A 258 12.15 -11.52 -0.32
CA ALA A 258 12.95 -10.62 0.53
C ALA A 258 13.34 -11.27 1.86
N TYR A 259 12.42 -11.97 2.53
CA TYR A 259 12.68 -12.71 3.77
C TYR A 259 13.71 -13.82 3.59
N LEU A 260 13.58 -14.61 2.52
CA LEU A 260 14.52 -15.69 2.19
C LEU A 260 15.90 -15.13 1.85
N TYR A 261 15.97 -14.02 1.11
CA TYR A 261 17.22 -13.34 0.82
C TYR A 261 17.90 -12.83 2.10
N PHE A 262 17.15 -12.17 2.98
CA PHE A 262 17.66 -11.65 4.25
C PHE A 262 18.23 -12.74 5.14
N GLU A 263 17.55 -13.88 5.26
CA GLU A 263 18.03 -14.97 6.09
C GLU A 263 19.31 -15.61 5.53
N ARG A 264 19.34 -15.90 4.22
CA ARG A 264 20.39 -16.71 3.60
C ARG A 264 21.64 -15.93 3.21
N ARG A 265 21.48 -14.67 2.76
CA ARG A 265 22.58 -13.92 2.09
C ARG A 265 23.08 -12.70 2.84
N LEU A 266 22.35 -12.20 3.85
CA LEU A 266 22.82 -11.08 4.66
C LEU A 266 23.62 -11.59 5.86
N GLY A 267 24.95 -11.49 5.76
CA GLY A 267 25.91 -11.93 6.79
C GLY A 267 26.83 -13.10 6.39
N ILE A 268 27.08 -13.26 5.09
CA ILE A 268 28.30 -13.87 4.51
C ILE A 268 29.01 -12.74 3.74
#